data_AF-A0A523MI01-F1
#
_entry.id   AF-A0A523MI01-F1
#
_cell.length_a   1.000
_cell.length_b   1.000
_cell.length_c   1.000
_cell.angle_alpha   90.00
_cell.angle_beta   90.00
_cell.angle_gamma   90.00
#
_symmetry.space_group_name_H-M   'P 1'
#
loop_
_entity.id
_entity.type
_entity.pdbx_description
1 polymer ?
#
loop_
_entity_poly.entity_id
_entity_poly.type
_entity_poly.pdbx_seq_one_letter_code
_entity_poly.pdbx_strand_id
1 'polypeptide(L)'
;MKKPALAQRPLARQSGDKKKPQERLHVPHFDARRVPFMNCMMSVRGRVRRGIPARMALSLVVLSVSACGGGPAESAGPAPAVYTSSCSPCHDDGLGGAPMLGDQAEWERRIAKGINTVRRNAIDGFEGGTGIMPRMGGRPDLSADEISSIVDWMIAASQ
;
A
#
# COMPACT_ATOMS: atom_id res chain seq x y z
N MET A 1 9.55 57.54 -37.03
CA MET A 1 9.88 56.38 -36.17
C MET A 1 9.81 55.11 -37.01
N LYS A 2 10.93 54.40 -37.24
CA LYS A 2 10.99 53.27 -38.18
C LYS A 2 11.99 52.22 -37.68
N LYS A 3 11.45 51.00 -37.41
CA LYS A 3 12.09 49.68 -37.16
C LYS A 3 12.78 49.49 -35.78
N PRO A 4 12.93 48.25 -35.23
CA PRO A 4 13.02 46.94 -35.92
C PRO A 4 12.13 45.81 -35.35
N ALA A 5 11.61 44.91 -36.19
CA ALA A 5 12.18 43.60 -36.57
C ALA A 5 12.29 42.59 -35.42
N LEU A 6 11.19 41.85 -35.17
CA LEU A 6 11.19 40.67 -34.32
C LEU A 6 11.57 39.45 -35.18
N ALA A 7 12.80 38.98 -35.04
CA ALA A 7 13.29 37.75 -35.66
C ALA A 7 12.67 36.54 -34.96
N GLN A 8 11.84 35.78 -35.66
CA GLN A 8 11.33 34.49 -35.20
C GLN A 8 12.44 33.44 -35.36
N ARG A 9 12.85 32.84 -34.24
CA ARG A 9 13.78 31.69 -34.21
C ARG A 9 13.01 30.43 -34.65
N PRO A 10 13.57 29.60 -35.55
CA PRO A 10 12.89 28.41 -36.02
C PRO A 10 12.82 27.32 -34.94
N LEU A 11 11.62 26.77 -34.75
CA LEU A 11 11.38 25.54 -33.99
C LEU A 11 12.14 24.39 -34.67
N ALA A 12 13.19 23.91 -34.01
CA ALA A 12 13.90 22.71 -34.40
C ALA A 12 12.96 21.49 -34.23
N ARG A 13 12.76 20.84 -35.37
CA ARG A 13 12.08 19.57 -35.59
C ARG A 13 12.84 18.47 -34.85
N GLN A 14 12.27 17.89 -33.79
CA GLN A 14 12.79 16.63 -33.25
C GLN A 14 12.22 15.48 -34.07
N SER A 15 13.01 15.11 -35.05
CA SER A 15 12.95 13.90 -35.86
C SER A 15 13.00 12.63 -34.99
N GLY A 16 12.32 11.60 -35.51
CA GLY A 16 11.94 10.38 -34.80
C GLY A 16 13.04 9.65 -34.04
N ASP A 17 12.63 9.09 -32.90
CA ASP A 17 13.32 7.98 -32.29
C ASP A 17 12.65 6.67 -32.73
N LYS A 18 13.51 5.73 -33.07
CA LYS A 18 13.23 4.56 -33.89
C LYS A 18 12.60 3.48 -33.02
N LYS A 19 11.69 2.72 -33.63
CA LYS A 19 11.31 1.37 -33.19
C LYS A 19 12.53 0.62 -32.66
N LYS A 20 12.48 0.20 -31.40
CA LYS A 20 13.30 -0.91 -30.90
C LYS A 20 12.46 -2.20 -30.99
N PRO A 21 12.78 -3.15 -31.88
CA PRO A 21 12.36 -4.53 -31.71
C PRO A 21 13.38 -5.26 -30.81
N GLN A 22 12.94 -6.37 -30.22
CA GLN A 22 13.66 -7.23 -29.26
C GLN A 22 13.58 -6.75 -27.80
N GLU A 23 13.14 -7.56 -26.84
CA GLU A 23 13.39 -8.99 -26.72
C GLU A 23 12.26 -9.66 -25.92
N ARG A 24 11.87 -10.85 -26.37
CA ARG A 24 11.00 -11.81 -25.70
C ARG A 24 11.59 -12.12 -24.31
N LEU A 25 11.09 -11.48 -23.25
CA LEU A 25 11.35 -11.97 -21.90
C LEU A 25 10.61 -13.30 -21.72
N HIS A 26 11.43 -14.34 -21.68
CA HIS A 26 11.12 -15.65 -21.13
C HIS A 26 10.46 -15.46 -19.76
N VAL A 27 9.15 -15.68 -19.71
CA VAL A 27 8.42 -15.93 -18.47
C VAL A 27 8.98 -17.23 -17.87
N PRO A 28 9.56 -17.23 -16.65
CA PRO A 28 9.82 -18.47 -15.97
C PRO A 28 8.46 -19.09 -15.64
N HIS A 29 8.21 -20.29 -16.18
CA HIS A 29 7.14 -21.16 -15.74
C HIS A 29 7.24 -21.32 -14.22
N PHE A 30 6.23 -20.84 -13.49
CA PHE A 30 6.04 -21.15 -12.08
C PHE A 30 5.64 -22.62 -11.99
N ASP A 31 6.63 -23.50 -11.77
CA ASP A 31 6.41 -24.92 -11.54
C ASP A 31 5.76 -25.11 -10.16
N ALA A 32 4.47 -25.44 -10.17
CA ALA A 32 3.64 -25.70 -9.00
C ALA A 32 3.96 -27.02 -8.27
N ARG A 33 5.18 -27.56 -8.38
CA ARG A 33 5.64 -28.79 -7.70
C ARG A 33 6.69 -28.55 -6.63
N ARG A 34 6.52 -27.53 -5.79
CA ARG A 34 7.29 -27.40 -4.55
C ARG A 34 6.47 -26.90 -3.37
N VAL A 35 5.32 -27.55 -3.18
CA VAL A 35 4.54 -27.49 -1.94
C VAL A 35 5.01 -28.64 -1.04
N PRO A 36 5.66 -28.42 0.11
CA PRO A 36 5.77 -29.44 1.13
C PRO A 36 4.44 -29.53 1.88
N PHE A 37 3.47 -30.20 1.26
CA PHE A 37 2.27 -30.69 1.93
C PHE A 37 2.63 -32.01 2.61
N MET A 38 3.25 -31.96 3.80
CA MET A 38 3.31 -33.14 4.66
C MET A 38 3.72 -32.71 6.07
N ASN A 39 2.73 -32.51 6.94
CA ASN A 39 2.60 -33.19 8.23
C ASN A 39 1.83 -32.32 9.24
N CYS A 40 0.49 -32.36 9.15
CA CYS A 40 -0.37 -32.18 10.32
C CYS A 40 -1.44 -33.27 10.28
N MET A 41 -0.98 -34.51 10.16
CA MET A 41 -1.79 -35.71 10.39
C MET A 41 -2.04 -35.83 11.89
N MET A 42 -3.32 -35.86 12.27
CA MET A 42 -3.87 -36.71 13.33
C MET A 42 -2.97 -37.03 14.54
N SER A 43 -3.16 -36.30 15.64
CA SER A 43 -2.96 -36.87 16.97
C SER A 43 -3.88 -36.25 18.03
N VAL A 44 -5.19 -36.20 17.76
CA VAL A 44 -6.20 -36.26 18.83
C VAL A 44 -6.35 -37.73 19.21
N ARG A 45 -5.45 -38.19 20.08
CA ARG A 45 -5.64 -39.44 20.83
C ARG A 45 -6.60 -39.14 21.97
N GLY A 46 -7.90 -39.19 21.67
CA GLY A 46 -8.95 -39.24 22.68
C GLY A 46 -8.79 -40.48 23.55
N ARG A 47 -8.16 -40.31 24.72
CA ARG A 47 -8.21 -41.31 25.79
C ARG A 47 -9.38 -40.97 26.69
N VAL A 48 -10.48 -41.70 26.47
CA VAL A 48 -11.56 -41.89 27.44
C VAL A 48 -10.98 -42.14 28.83
N ARG A 49 -11.33 -41.31 29.80
CA ARG A 49 -11.32 -41.67 31.22
C ARG A 49 -12.73 -41.49 31.76
N ARG A 50 -13.50 -42.58 31.66
CA ARG A 50 -14.71 -42.78 32.46
C ARG A 50 -14.31 -42.80 33.93
N GLY A 51 -14.96 -41.97 34.74
CA GLY A 51 -14.90 -42.03 36.21
C GLY A 51 -14.00 -40.97 36.86
N ILE A 52 -14.58 -39.79 37.15
CA ILE A 52 -14.08 -38.90 38.20
C ILE A 52 -15.31 -38.53 39.06
N PRO A 53 -15.47 -39.07 40.27
CA PRO A 53 -16.55 -38.65 41.16
C PRO A 53 -16.31 -37.21 41.60
N ALA A 54 -17.37 -36.40 41.51
CA ALA A 54 -17.38 -35.02 41.93
C ALA A 54 -17.10 -34.92 43.44
N ARG A 55 -15.90 -34.48 43.81
CA ARG A 55 -15.57 -33.66 45.01
C ARG A 55 -14.05 -33.55 45.16
N MET A 56 -13.59 -32.34 45.50
CA MET A 56 -12.21 -31.94 45.78
C MET A 56 -11.25 -31.84 44.59
N ALA A 57 -10.94 -30.61 44.20
CA ALA A 57 -9.60 -30.04 44.42
C ALA A 57 -9.59 -28.58 43.94
N LEU A 58 -9.69 -27.68 44.91
CA LEU A 58 -9.26 -26.29 44.83
C LEU A 58 -7.79 -26.28 44.38
N SER A 59 -7.50 -25.74 43.20
CA SER A 59 -6.12 -25.54 42.72
C SER A 59 -6.06 -24.26 41.90
N LEU A 60 -5.28 -23.31 42.42
CA LEU A 60 -4.88 -22.05 41.82
C LEU A 60 -4.29 -22.29 40.42
N VAL A 61 -4.97 -21.82 39.38
CA VAL A 61 -4.37 -21.65 38.04
C VAL A 61 -3.88 -20.22 37.94
N VAL A 62 -2.57 -20.05 38.02
CA VAL A 62 -1.86 -18.81 37.69
C VAL A 62 -1.89 -18.68 36.17
N LEU A 63 -2.70 -17.73 35.66
CA LEU A 63 -2.73 -17.40 34.24
C LEU A 63 -1.70 -16.29 33.97
N SER A 64 -0.49 -16.68 33.56
CA SER A 64 0.48 -15.75 32.98
C SER A 64 -0.02 -15.26 31.62
N VAL A 65 -0.54 -14.04 31.55
CA VAL A 65 -0.69 -13.31 30.30
C VAL A 65 0.66 -12.68 29.96
N SER A 66 1.40 -13.32 29.06
CA SER A 66 2.43 -12.65 28.28
C SER A 66 1.82 -12.31 26.93
N ALA A 67 1.45 -11.06 26.74
CA ALA A 67 1.04 -10.51 25.46
C ALA A 67 2.08 -9.45 25.03
N CYS A 68 3.21 -9.92 24.48
CA CYS A 68 3.96 -9.11 23.52
C CYS A 68 3.46 -9.53 22.14
N GLY A 69 2.56 -8.71 21.58
CA GLY A 69 1.99 -8.90 20.26
C GLY A 69 1.85 -7.55 19.57
N GLY A 70 2.98 -6.87 19.36
CA GLY A 70 3.07 -5.76 18.43
C GLY A 70 3.26 -6.31 17.02
N GLY A 71 2.15 -6.55 16.31
CA GLY A 71 2.14 -6.75 14.87
C GLY A 71 1.69 -5.47 14.18
N PRO A 72 2.42 -4.92 13.19
CA PRO A 72 1.94 -3.78 12.43
C PRO A 72 0.95 -4.28 11.39
N ALA A 73 -0.35 -4.05 11.62
CA ALA A 73 -1.45 -3.99 10.64
C ALA A 73 -2.84 -4.25 11.27
N GLU A 74 -3.00 -4.24 12.58
CA GLU A 74 -4.34 -4.40 13.20
C GLU A 74 -5.05 -3.03 13.31
N SER A 75 -5.40 -2.44 12.17
CA SER A 75 -6.50 -1.45 11.99
C SER A 75 -6.54 -1.02 10.53
N ALA A 76 -6.59 -1.99 9.62
CA ALA A 76 -7.15 -1.71 8.30
C ALA A 76 -8.66 -1.53 8.49
N GLY A 77 -9.08 -0.33 8.87
CA GLY A 77 -10.48 0.07 8.84
C GLY A 77 -11.03 0.01 7.40
N PRO A 78 -12.00 0.84 7.00
CA PRO A 78 -12.45 0.88 5.60
C PRO A 78 -11.34 1.26 4.58
N ALA A 79 -10.12 1.59 5.04
CA ALA A 79 -9.03 2.09 4.23
C ALA A 79 -8.65 1.22 3.00
N PRO A 80 -8.42 -0.11 3.09
CA PRO A 80 -8.11 -0.90 1.89
C PRO A 80 -9.26 -0.96 0.89
N ALA A 81 -10.50 -0.96 1.38
CA ALA A 81 -11.69 -0.98 0.52
C ALA A 81 -11.88 0.36 -0.21
N VAL A 82 -11.69 1.47 0.49
CA VAL A 82 -11.73 2.81 -0.11
C VAL A 82 -10.56 3.01 -1.07
N TYR A 83 -9.37 2.53 -0.71
CA TYR A 83 -8.22 2.55 -1.60
C TYR A 83 -8.52 1.84 -2.92
N THR A 84 -8.99 0.59 -2.85
CA THR A 84 -9.29 -0.24 -4.02
C THR A 84 -10.38 0.39 -4.91
N SER A 85 -11.36 1.07 -4.32
CA SER A 85 -12.48 1.66 -5.07
C SER A 85 -12.19 3.04 -5.64
N SER A 86 -11.27 3.80 -5.04
CA SER A 86 -11.13 5.24 -5.32
C SER A 86 -9.69 5.72 -5.52
N CYS A 87 -8.71 5.10 -4.86
CA CYS A 87 -7.31 5.57 -4.87
C CYS A 87 -6.40 4.75 -5.81
N SER A 88 -6.68 3.45 -5.94
CA SER A 88 -5.95 2.52 -6.82
C SER A 88 -5.81 3.00 -8.28
N PRO A 89 -6.80 3.68 -8.91
CA PRO A 89 -6.66 4.07 -10.31
C PRO A 89 -5.45 4.96 -10.58
N CYS A 90 -5.00 5.73 -9.57
CA CYS A 90 -3.81 6.56 -9.68
C CYS A 90 -2.61 5.97 -8.94
N HIS A 91 -2.84 5.29 -7.81
CA HIS A 91 -1.78 4.85 -6.91
C HIS A 91 -1.30 3.40 -7.12
N ASP A 92 -1.90 2.64 -8.04
CA ASP A 92 -1.36 1.31 -8.41
C ASP A 92 -0.17 1.49 -9.37
N ASP A 93 -0.37 2.25 -10.46
CA ASP A 93 0.60 2.43 -11.54
C ASP A 93 1.28 3.81 -11.54
N GLY A 94 0.98 4.66 -10.55
CA GLY A 94 1.59 5.98 -10.41
C GLY A 94 1.13 7.00 -11.47
N LEU A 95 -0.12 6.91 -11.91
CA LEU A 95 -0.67 7.82 -12.92
C LEU A 95 -0.55 9.28 -12.48
N GLY A 96 -0.15 10.15 -13.41
CA GLY A 96 0.00 11.57 -13.13
C GLY A 96 1.07 11.90 -12.09
N GLY A 97 2.01 10.98 -11.84
CA GLY A 97 3.06 11.14 -10.82
C GLY A 97 2.59 10.86 -9.38
N ALA A 98 1.48 10.13 -9.25
CA ALA A 98 1.06 9.57 -7.98
C ALA A 98 2.12 8.59 -7.44
N PRO A 99 2.31 8.53 -6.11
CA PRO A 99 3.16 7.53 -5.49
C PRO A 99 2.51 6.16 -5.60
N MET A 100 3.26 5.20 -6.15
CA MET A 100 2.82 3.82 -6.26
C MET A 100 2.79 3.16 -4.88
N LEU A 101 1.74 2.42 -4.59
CA LEU A 101 1.68 1.59 -3.38
C LEU A 101 2.78 0.52 -3.44
N GLY A 102 3.56 0.38 -2.38
CA GLY A 102 4.69 -0.56 -2.31
C GLY A 102 6.02 0.00 -2.84
N ASP A 103 6.07 1.19 -3.46
CA ASP A 103 7.34 1.83 -3.83
C ASP A 103 7.98 2.54 -2.63
N GLN A 104 8.76 1.77 -1.87
CA GLN A 104 9.43 2.25 -0.66
C GLN A 104 10.28 3.50 -0.91
N ALA A 105 11.01 3.56 -2.02
CA ALA A 105 11.90 4.67 -2.31
C ALA A 105 11.13 5.98 -2.57
N GLU A 106 9.98 5.91 -3.26
CA GLU A 106 9.11 7.06 -3.48
C GLU A 106 8.41 7.50 -2.19
N TRP A 107 7.94 6.55 -1.36
CA TRP A 107 7.29 6.86 -0.10
C TRP A 107 8.25 7.45 0.93
N GLU A 108 9.49 6.96 1.02
CA GLU A 108 10.53 7.55 1.88
C GLU A 108 10.79 9.03 1.54
N ARG A 109 10.90 9.38 0.25
CA ARG A 109 11.08 10.77 -0.21
C ARG A 109 9.91 11.67 0.19
N ARG A 110 8.70 11.12 0.23
CA ARG A 110 7.48 11.86 0.62
C ARG A 110 7.38 11.99 2.13
N ILE A 111 7.64 10.92 2.87
CA ILE A 111 7.64 10.89 4.33
C ILE A 111 8.73 11.79 4.91
N ALA A 112 9.88 11.94 4.23
CA ALA A 112 10.94 12.87 4.60
C ALA A 112 10.48 14.34 4.63
N LYS A 113 9.40 14.70 3.91
CA LYS A 113 8.76 16.03 3.97
C LYS A 113 7.80 16.18 5.17
N GLY A 114 7.61 15.11 5.94
CA GLY A 114 6.74 15.00 7.09
C GLY A 114 5.40 14.34 6.76
N ILE A 115 4.99 13.35 7.58
CA ILE A 115 3.71 12.63 7.45
C ILE A 115 2.52 13.58 7.44
N ASN A 116 2.54 14.61 8.30
CA ASN A 116 1.47 15.63 8.35
C ASN A 116 1.36 16.44 7.05
N THR A 117 2.46 16.63 6.32
CA THR A 117 2.44 17.27 5.01
C THR A 117 1.81 16.36 3.97
N VAL A 118 2.14 15.07 3.99
CA VAL A 118 1.55 14.07 3.08
C VAL A 118 0.02 13.98 3.28
N ARG A 119 -0.45 13.91 4.52
CA ARG A 119 -1.90 13.91 4.83
C ARG A 119 -2.59 15.19 4.38
N ARG A 120 -2.02 16.37 4.68
CA ARG A 120 -2.60 17.65 4.24
C ARG A 120 -2.70 17.75 2.72
N ASN A 121 -1.67 17.30 1.99
CA ASN A 121 -1.71 17.26 0.54
C ASN A 121 -2.84 16.35 0.00
N ALA A 122 -3.15 15.26 0.70
CA ALA A 122 -4.29 14.40 0.35
C ALA A 122 -5.65 15.05 0.64
N ILE A 123 -5.76 15.80 1.74
CA ILE A 123 -6.98 16.49 2.17
C ILE A 123 -7.27 17.71 1.29
N ASP A 124 -6.28 18.59 1.13
CA ASP A 124 -6.43 19.86 0.42
C ASP A 124 -6.21 19.75 -1.09
N GLY A 125 -5.64 18.63 -1.53
CA GLY A 125 -5.17 18.45 -2.90
C GLY A 125 -3.73 18.95 -3.05
N PHE A 126 -3.06 18.46 -4.08
CA PHE A 126 -1.69 18.82 -4.39
C PHE A 126 -1.52 18.99 -5.90
N GLU A 127 -0.97 20.14 -6.28
CA GLU A 127 -0.52 20.39 -7.65
C GLU A 127 0.95 20.81 -7.57
N GLY A 128 1.82 20.05 -8.21
CA GLY A 128 3.25 20.36 -8.19
C GLY A 128 4.04 19.64 -9.27
N GLY A 129 5.36 19.83 -9.25
CA GLY A 129 6.26 19.25 -10.26
C GLY A 129 6.29 17.72 -10.27
N THR A 130 5.84 17.07 -9.19
CA THR A 130 5.76 15.60 -9.09
C THR A 130 4.42 15.04 -9.53
N GLY A 131 3.39 15.85 -9.76
CA GLY A 131 2.07 15.35 -10.14
C GLY A 131 0.90 16.19 -9.66
N ILE A 132 -0.30 15.67 -9.93
CA ILE A 132 -1.59 16.26 -9.54
C ILE A 132 -2.36 15.24 -8.72
N MET A 133 -2.76 15.62 -7.51
CA MET A 133 -3.65 14.88 -6.62
C MET A 133 -4.88 15.74 -6.31
N PRO A 134 -6.09 15.32 -6.71
CA PRO A 134 -7.31 16.06 -6.41
C PRO A 134 -7.57 16.20 -4.90
N ARG A 135 -8.31 17.23 -4.51
CA ARG A 135 -8.78 17.43 -3.13
C ARG A 135 -9.56 16.21 -2.63
N MET A 136 -9.27 15.74 -1.42
CA MET A 136 -9.83 14.52 -0.82
C MET A 136 -9.69 13.28 -1.73
N GLY A 137 -8.65 13.21 -2.57
CA GLY A 137 -8.47 12.12 -3.54
C GLY A 137 -9.64 11.98 -4.54
N GLY A 138 -10.40 13.06 -4.77
CA GLY A 138 -11.59 13.04 -5.64
C GLY A 138 -12.87 12.50 -4.97
N ARG A 139 -12.84 12.25 -3.65
CA ARG A 139 -13.97 11.75 -2.85
C ARG A 139 -14.42 12.80 -1.83
N PRO A 140 -15.29 13.75 -2.24
CA PRO A 140 -15.77 14.80 -1.33
C PRO A 140 -16.72 14.27 -0.25
N ASP A 141 -17.15 13.01 -0.35
CA ASP A 141 -17.97 12.29 0.61
C ASP A 141 -17.18 11.78 1.83
N LEU A 142 -15.85 11.73 1.75
CA LEU A 142 -14.99 11.30 2.85
C LEU A 142 -14.60 12.46 3.76
N SER A 143 -14.49 12.18 5.05
CA SER A 143 -13.95 13.11 6.04
C SER A 143 -12.42 13.21 5.96
N ALA A 144 -11.85 14.31 6.47
CA ALA A 144 -10.40 14.51 6.53
C ALA A 144 -9.68 13.42 7.36
N ASP A 145 -10.34 12.90 8.39
CA ASP A 145 -9.81 11.85 9.25
C ASP A 145 -9.79 10.50 8.52
N GLU A 146 -10.83 10.20 7.73
CA GLU A 146 -10.85 9.00 6.87
C GLU A 146 -9.74 9.05 5.81
N ILE A 147 -9.57 10.18 5.14
CA ILE A 147 -8.47 10.39 4.18
C ILE A 147 -7.11 10.21 4.87
N SER A 148 -6.94 10.77 6.07
CA SER A 148 -5.71 10.60 6.86
C SER A 148 -5.44 9.14 7.19
N SER A 149 -6.47 8.38 7.57
CA SER A 149 -6.35 6.95 7.87
C SER A 149 -5.98 6.11 6.63
N ILE A 150 -6.49 6.48 5.45
CA ILE A 150 -6.15 5.84 4.19
C ILE A 150 -4.69 6.12 3.83
N VAL A 151 -4.24 7.37 3.96
CA VAL A 151 -2.84 7.75 3.72
C VAL A 151 -1.90 6.99 4.66
N ASP A 152 -2.27 6.84 5.94
CA ASP A 152 -1.48 6.07 6.91
C ASP A 152 -1.39 4.60 6.54
N TRP A 153 -2.50 4.02 6.08
CA TRP A 153 -2.50 2.65 5.58
C TRP A 153 -1.61 2.51 4.33
N MET A 154 -1.63 3.46 3.39
CA MET A 154 -0.77 3.43 2.21
C MET A 154 0.71 3.55 2.56
N ILE A 155 1.04 4.42 3.53
CA ILE A 155 2.41 4.55 4.07
C ILE A 155 2.84 3.25 4.73
N ALA A 156 1.99 2.63 5.56
CA ALA A 156 2.28 1.36 6.22
C ALA A 156 2.46 0.21 5.22
N ALA A 157 1.68 0.20 4.14
CA ALA A 157 1.76 -0.80 3.06
C ALA A 157 2.96 -0.59 2.10
N SER A 158 3.69 0.51 2.25
CA SER A 158 4.81 0.88 1.35
C SER A 158 6.13 1.08 2.09
N GLN A 159 6.26 0.56 3.31
CA GLN A 159 7.48 0.61 4.12
C GLN A 159 8.13 -0.76 4.25
#